data_AF-A0A926BBC3-F1
#
_entry.id   AF-A0A926BBC3-F1
#
_cell.length_a   1.000
_cell.length_b   1.000
_cell.length_c   1.000
_cell.angle_alpha   90.00
_cell.angle_beta   90.00
_cell.angle_gamma   90.00
#
_symmetry.space_group_name_H-M   'P 1'
#
loop_
_entity.id
_entity.type
_entity.pdbx_description
1 polymer ?
#
loop_
_entity_poly.entity_id
_entity_poly.type
_entity_poly.pdbx_seq_one_letter_code
_entity_poly.pdbx_strand_id
1 'polypeptide(L)'
;MTWGMVVLLIWGGLWEDVARKAPEEEVGSWFGIAAARSRAGAYDEALDAYEQYLALGGTEPVALANSAALLMARGRPVEAIDRYREAIAIEEREPNRRDHVQGIALGYFGLAVALDRAGYPVPAREAIARALALDPGLAVLRGAAQPDGDVVFIPRGDVFYYLALAREAQGRTDDAAVAFRDYLRVANGPYAPRAREHLARLVGGGAQGQSVRPVRPLPPGEQRRLGPARRTDGPALRLRVLHQATIAADGPLVAPLIDAAFRLDAHLLDACLRDFPASAADTKVDTQQFKLSLQLRIEDTGRVGAVTVKAQASLGDAIPRCIENALLTRFQVTRPARRKPTQARMELVLAPVAPGGV
;
A
#
# COMPACT_ATOMS: atom_id res chain seq x y z
N MET A 1 12.00 30.15 -40.72
CA MET A 1 11.49 29.89 -39.36
C MET A 1 10.01 30.27 -39.30
N THR A 2 9.09 29.44 -39.80
CA THR A 2 7.62 29.66 -39.67
C THR A 2 6.84 28.39 -40.04
N TRP A 3 7.26 27.23 -39.52
CA TRP A 3 6.50 25.96 -39.64
C TRP A 3 5.94 25.47 -38.28
N GLY A 4 6.17 26.21 -37.19
CA GLY A 4 5.75 25.82 -35.84
C GLY A 4 4.40 26.41 -35.37
N MET A 5 3.82 27.37 -36.10
CA MET A 5 2.66 28.14 -35.61
C MET A 5 1.34 27.82 -36.32
N VAL A 6 1.37 27.16 -37.48
CA VAL A 6 0.15 26.84 -38.25
C VAL A 6 -0.50 25.52 -37.81
N VAL A 7 0.26 24.60 -37.22
CA VAL A 7 -0.27 23.30 -36.72
C VAL A 7 -1.14 23.47 -35.47
N LEU A 8 -0.91 24.52 -34.66
CA LEU A 8 -1.66 24.76 -33.41
C LEU A 8 -3.07 25.32 -33.64
N LEU A 9 -3.35 25.97 -34.77
CA LEU A 9 -4.65 26.63 -35.00
C LEU A 9 -5.65 25.75 -35.76
N ILE A 10 -5.20 24.72 -36.48
CA ILE A 10 -6.09 23.79 -37.19
C ILE A 10 -6.52 22.62 -36.30
N TRP A 11 -5.75 22.29 -35.25
CA TRP A 11 -6.07 21.16 -34.35
C TRP A 11 -6.99 21.51 -33.17
N GLY A 12 -7.07 22.79 -32.75
CA GLY A 12 -7.86 23.17 -31.57
C GLY A 12 -9.35 23.45 -31.84
N GLY A 13 -9.69 24.09 -32.97
CA GLY A 13 -11.05 24.64 -33.18
C GLY A 13 -12.08 23.66 -33.74
N LEU A 14 -11.67 22.64 -34.49
CA LEU A 14 -12.60 21.70 -35.13
C LEU A 14 -13.07 20.59 -34.16
N TRP A 15 -12.25 20.24 -33.18
CA TRP A 15 -12.51 19.11 -32.27
C TRP A 15 -13.47 19.48 -31.14
N GLU A 16 -13.43 20.72 -30.64
CA GLU A 16 -14.37 21.20 -29.60
C GLU A 16 -15.83 21.19 -30.06
N ASP A 17 -16.09 21.34 -31.36
CA ASP A 17 -17.44 21.29 -31.93
C ASP A 17 -17.89 19.87 -32.30
N VAL A 18 -16.97 18.98 -32.64
CA VAL A 18 -17.24 17.55 -32.89
C VAL A 18 -17.50 16.81 -31.58
N ALA A 19 -16.67 17.03 -30.54
CA ALA A 19 -16.86 16.45 -29.21
C ALA A 19 -18.20 16.84 -28.58
N ARG A 20 -18.73 18.03 -28.93
CA ARG A 20 -20.02 18.53 -28.43
C ARG A 20 -21.24 17.89 -29.11
N LYS A 21 -21.05 17.16 -30.21
CA LYS A 21 -22.13 16.63 -31.07
C LYS A 21 -22.04 15.13 -31.38
N ALA A 22 -20.99 14.45 -30.95
CA ALA A 22 -20.86 13.02 -31.17
C ALA A 22 -21.99 12.26 -30.44
N PRO A 23 -22.73 11.36 -31.11
CA PRO A 23 -23.70 10.50 -30.45
C PRO A 23 -23.01 9.64 -29.39
N GLU A 24 -23.66 9.43 -28.24
CA GLU A 24 -23.16 8.56 -27.16
C GLU A 24 -22.81 7.14 -27.64
N GLU A 25 -23.54 6.64 -28.65
CA GLU A 25 -23.28 5.36 -29.31
C GLU A 25 -21.94 5.34 -30.08
N GLU A 26 -21.56 6.46 -30.71
CA GLU A 26 -20.28 6.59 -31.40
C GLU A 26 -19.12 6.64 -30.41
N VAL A 27 -19.29 7.37 -29.29
CA VAL A 27 -18.32 7.39 -28.18
C VAL A 27 -18.15 6.00 -27.58
N GLY A 28 -19.24 5.31 -27.23
CA GLY A 28 -19.20 3.95 -26.67
C GLY A 28 -18.59 2.92 -27.63
N SER A 29 -18.81 3.06 -28.94
CA SER A 29 -18.23 2.21 -29.97
C SER A 29 -16.69 2.24 -29.96
N TRP A 30 -16.08 3.42 -29.83
CA TRP A 30 -14.62 3.54 -29.79
C TRP A 30 -13.99 2.89 -28.57
N PHE A 31 -14.63 2.97 -27.39
CA PHE A 31 -14.18 2.23 -26.20
C PHE A 31 -14.19 0.71 -26.43
N GLY A 32 -15.27 0.19 -27.02
CA GLY A 32 -15.40 -1.23 -27.37
C GLY A 32 -14.34 -1.69 -28.37
N ILE A 33 -14.08 -0.88 -29.41
CA ILE A 33 -13.02 -1.13 -30.39
C ILE A 33 -11.65 -1.17 -29.71
N ALA A 34 -11.35 -0.19 -28.86
CA ALA A 34 -10.08 -0.11 -28.14
C ALA A 34 -9.86 -1.34 -27.24
N ALA A 35 -10.88 -1.76 -26.48
CA ALA A 35 -10.82 -2.94 -25.63
C ALA A 35 -10.65 -4.24 -26.43
N ALA A 36 -11.32 -4.37 -27.58
CA ALA A 36 -11.17 -5.53 -28.47
C ALA A 36 -9.76 -5.62 -29.05
N ARG A 37 -9.22 -4.50 -29.55
CA ARG A 37 -7.86 -4.42 -30.10
C ARG A 37 -6.79 -4.67 -29.03
N SER A 38 -7.02 -4.17 -27.81
CA SER A 38 -6.14 -4.44 -26.65
C SER A 38 -6.01 -5.94 -26.39
N ARG A 39 -7.14 -6.67 -26.36
CA ARG A 39 -7.17 -8.14 -26.18
C ARG A 39 -6.55 -8.91 -27.35
N ALA A 40 -6.63 -8.36 -28.56
CA ALA A 40 -6.00 -8.93 -29.75
C ALA A 40 -4.48 -8.68 -29.82
N GLY A 41 -3.91 -7.88 -28.90
CA GLY A 41 -2.49 -7.51 -28.93
C GLY A 41 -2.14 -6.41 -29.93
N ALA A 42 -3.14 -5.83 -30.60
CA ALA A 42 -3.00 -4.72 -31.55
C ALA A 42 -2.89 -3.39 -30.80
N TYR A 43 -1.76 -3.20 -30.11
CA TYR A 43 -1.59 -2.13 -29.12
C TYR A 43 -1.57 -0.72 -29.71
N ASP A 44 -0.96 -0.54 -30.89
CA ASP A 44 -0.90 0.78 -31.53
C ASP A 44 -2.30 1.17 -32.03
N GLU A 45 -3.05 0.24 -32.63
CA GLU A 45 -4.43 0.46 -33.08
C GLU A 45 -5.42 0.61 -31.92
N ALA A 46 -5.13 0.00 -30.77
CA ALA A 46 -5.90 0.17 -29.55
C ALA A 46 -5.66 1.55 -28.93
N LEU A 47 -4.41 2.03 -28.93
CA LEU A 47 -4.09 3.40 -28.50
C LEU A 47 -4.79 4.42 -29.38
N ASP A 48 -4.75 4.27 -30.70
CA ASP A 48 -5.47 5.16 -31.63
C ASP A 48 -6.98 5.19 -31.33
N ALA A 49 -7.59 4.03 -31.05
CA ALA A 49 -9.00 3.95 -30.69
C ALA A 49 -9.31 4.60 -29.32
N TYR A 50 -8.42 4.48 -28.34
CA TYR A 50 -8.54 5.20 -27.07
C TYR A 50 -8.41 6.73 -27.26
N GLU A 51 -7.51 7.19 -28.14
CA GLU A 51 -7.42 8.62 -28.47
C GLU A 51 -8.72 9.13 -29.11
N GLN A 52 -9.32 8.38 -30.04
CA GLN A 52 -10.63 8.75 -30.63
C GLN A 52 -11.73 8.78 -29.56
N TYR A 53 -11.77 7.79 -28.67
CA TYR A 53 -12.72 7.76 -27.56
C TYR A 53 -12.62 9.02 -26.68
N LEU A 54 -11.40 9.38 -26.26
CA LEU A 54 -11.17 10.56 -25.43
C LEU A 54 -11.47 11.86 -26.18
N ALA A 55 -11.11 11.94 -27.46
CA ALA A 55 -11.32 13.12 -28.30
C ALA A 55 -12.81 13.40 -28.55
N LEU A 56 -13.67 12.38 -28.52
CA LEU A 56 -15.12 12.52 -28.61
C LEU A 56 -15.80 12.80 -27.25
N GLY A 57 -15.01 13.06 -26.19
CA GLY A 57 -15.53 13.38 -24.87
C GLY A 57 -15.77 12.18 -23.96
N GLY A 58 -15.19 11.02 -24.27
CA GLY A 58 -15.21 9.88 -23.37
C GLY A 58 -14.55 10.19 -22.02
N THR A 59 -15.28 9.96 -20.92
CA THR A 59 -14.84 10.31 -19.56
C THR A 59 -14.53 9.12 -18.66
N GLU A 60 -14.60 7.89 -19.19
CA GLU A 60 -14.44 6.69 -18.37
C GLU A 60 -13.00 6.55 -17.83
N PRO A 61 -12.81 6.53 -16.49
CA PRO A 61 -11.48 6.36 -15.88
C PRO A 61 -10.78 5.07 -16.31
N VAL A 62 -11.56 4.02 -16.56
CA VAL A 62 -11.05 2.73 -17.02
C VAL A 62 -10.42 2.82 -18.41
N ALA A 63 -10.93 3.69 -19.29
CA ALA A 63 -10.34 3.89 -20.62
C ALA A 63 -8.96 4.55 -20.51
N LEU A 64 -8.83 5.57 -19.65
CA LEU A 64 -7.56 6.23 -19.37
C LEU A 64 -6.54 5.25 -18.77
N ALA A 65 -6.94 4.46 -17.76
CA ALA A 65 -6.07 3.46 -17.13
C ALA A 65 -5.62 2.36 -18.11
N ASN A 66 -6.50 1.90 -19.00
CA ASN A 66 -6.16 0.93 -20.04
C ASN A 66 -5.24 1.53 -21.12
N SER A 67 -5.47 2.78 -21.54
CA SER A 67 -4.56 3.46 -22.46
C SER A 67 -3.17 3.64 -21.85
N ALA A 68 -3.10 3.98 -20.57
CA ALA A 68 -1.84 4.09 -19.82
C ALA A 68 -1.08 2.76 -19.79
N ALA A 69 -1.79 1.64 -19.55
CA ALA A 69 -1.21 0.30 -19.62
C ALA A 69 -0.60 -0.02 -20.99
N LEU A 70 -1.27 0.35 -22.08
CA LEU A 70 -0.72 0.16 -23.43
C LEU A 70 0.49 1.05 -23.70
N LEU A 71 0.48 2.31 -23.26
CA LEU A 71 1.63 3.21 -23.33
C LEU A 71 2.84 2.61 -22.60
N MET A 72 2.62 1.98 -21.43
CA MET A 72 3.65 1.26 -20.69
C MET A 72 4.23 0.09 -21.47
N ALA A 73 3.37 -0.71 -22.13
CA ALA A 73 3.79 -1.83 -22.98
C ALA A 73 4.60 -1.36 -24.21
N ARG A 74 4.31 -0.17 -24.74
CA ARG A 74 5.06 0.48 -25.83
C ARG A 74 6.31 1.24 -25.36
N GLY A 75 6.66 1.18 -24.09
CA GLY A 75 7.85 1.85 -23.55
C GLY A 75 7.72 3.37 -23.47
N ARG A 76 6.49 3.88 -23.34
CA ARG A 76 6.16 5.31 -23.19
C ARG A 76 5.67 5.62 -21.77
N PRO A 77 6.50 5.41 -20.72
CA PRO A 77 6.03 5.51 -19.34
C PRO A 77 5.72 6.94 -18.88
N VAL A 78 6.31 7.95 -19.50
CA VAL A 78 6.03 9.36 -19.15
C VAL A 78 4.59 9.73 -19.50
N GLU A 79 4.11 9.31 -20.67
CA GLU A 79 2.74 9.59 -21.11
C GLU A 79 1.71 8.77 -20.31
N ALA A 80 2.08 7.55 -19.91
CA ALA A 80 1.25 6.73 -19.03
C ALA A 80 1.03 7.38 -17.65
N ILE A 81 2.03 8.09 -17.10
CA ILE A 81 1.89 8.82 -15.83
C ILE A 81 0.74 9.82 -15.89
N ASP A 82 0.64 10.58 -16.98
CA ASP A 82 -0.39 11.60 -17.13
C ASP A 82 -1.79 10.98 -17.23
N ARG A 83 -1.91 9.89 -18.01
CA ARG A 83 -3.18 9.13 -18.12
C ARG A 83 -3.63 8.51 -16.80
N TYR A 84 -2.72 7.95 -16.01
CA TYR A 84 -3.08 7.44 -14.69
C TYR A 84 -3.51 8.55 -13.73
N ARG A 85 -2.83 9.70 -13.73
CA ARG A 85 -3.21 10.86 -12.91
C ARG A 85 -4.60 11.37 -13.27
N GLU A 86 -4.91 11.43 -14.56
CA GLU A 86 -6.22 11.85 -15.04
C GLU A 86 -7.31 10.86 -14.60
N ALA A 87 -7.09 9.56 -14.78
CA ALA A 87 -8.01 8.52 -14.32
C ALA A 87 -8.31 8.63 -12.81
N ILE A 88 -7.26 8.75 -11.98
CA ILE A 88 -7.38 8.93 -10.53
C ILE A 88 -8.19 10.19 -10.21
N ALA A 89 -7.90 11.31 -10.89
CA ALA A 89 -8.57 12.58 -10.63
C ALA A 89 -10.06 12.55 -10.99
N ILE A 90 -10.48 11.75 -11.97
CA ILE A 90 -11.92 11.57 -12.29
C ILE A 90 -12.58 10.72 -11.21
N GLU A 91 -11.99 9.59 -10.83
CA GLU A 91 -12.54 8.71 -9.79
C GLU A 91 -12.64 9.39 -8.41
N GLU A 92 -11.68 10.25 -8.07
CA GLU A 92 -11.70 11.06 -6.84
C GLU A 92 -12.80 12.14 -6.88
N ARG A 93 -13.16 12.65 -8.07
CA ARG A 93 -14.24 13.63 -8.26
C ARG A 93 -15.63 13.00 -8.28
N GLU A 94 -15.73 11.73 -8.64
CA GLU A 94 -16.99 11.00 -8.79
C GLU A 94 -17.13 9.85 -7.77
N PRO A 95 -17.19 10.14 -6.45
CA PRO A 95 -17.12 9.11 -5.42
C PRO A 95 -18.32 8.17 -5.34
N ASN A 96 -19.37 8.43 -6.11
CA ASN A 96 -20.60 7.62 -6.11
C ASN A 96 -20.56 6.47 -7.13
N ARG A 97 -19.48 6.34 -7.92
CA ARG A 97 -19.35 5.28 -8.92
C ARG A 97 -19.12 3.93 -8.23
N ARG A 98 -19.78 2.89 -8.71
CA ARG A 98 -19.59 1.51 -8.22
C ARG A 98 -18.11 1.14 -8.41
N ASP A 99 -17.48 0.64 -7.36
CA ASP A 99 -16.07 0.22 -7.32
C ASP A 99 -15.03 1.36 -7.48
N HIS A 100 -15.40 2.63 -7.28
CA HIS A 100 -14.47 3.76 -7.45
C HIS A 100 -13.20 3.64 -6.58
N VAL A 101 -13.30 3.14 -5.33
CA VAL A 101 -12.14 2.92 -4.45
C VAL A 101 -11.15 1.94 -5.08
N GLN A 102 -11.67 0.89 -5.71
CA GLN A 102 -10.86 -0.10 -6.42
C GLN A 102 -10.22 0.49 -7.68
N GLY A 103 -10.96 1.33 -8.41
CA GLY A 103 -10.45 2.10 -9.55
C GLY A 103 -9.30 3.04 -9.17
N ILE A 104 -9.46 3.79 -8.07
CA ILE A 104 -8.41 4.68 -7.52
C ILE A 104 -7.18 3.88 -7.08
N ALA A 105 -7.39 2.75 -6.36
CA ALA A 105 -6.30 1.89 -5.93
C ALA A 105 -5.50 1.33 -7.11
N LEU A 106 -6.19 0.83 -8.14
CA LEU A 106 -5.58 0.34 -9.37
C LEU A 106 -4.85 1.46 -10.12
N GLY A 107 -5.45 2.65 -10.20
CA GLY A 107 -4.84 3.84 -10.80
C GLY A 107 -3.54 4.22 -10.11
N TYR A 108 -3.52 4.31 -8.78
CA TYR A 108 -2.30 4.59 -8.02
C TYR A 108 -1.23 3.50 -8.20
N PHE A 109 -1.63 2.24 -8.33
CA PHE A 109 -0.68 1.18 -8.60
C PHE A 109 -0.09 1.27 -10.01
N GLY A 110 -0.93 1.50 -11.04
CA GLY A 110 -0.46 1.75 -12.40
C GLY A 110 0.47 2.96 -12.48
N LEU A 111 0.13 4.04 -11.77
CA LEU A 111 0.98 5.23 -11.64
C LEU A 111 2.33 4.90 -11.01
N ALA A 112 2.35 4.08 -9.95
CA ALA A 112 3.61 3.65 -9.33
C ALA A 112 4.52 2.91 -10.32
N VAL A 113 3.94 1.98 -11.09
CA VAL A 113 4.67 1.23 -12.14
C VAL A 113 5.21 2.21 -13.18
N ALA A 114 4.39 3.15 -13.66
CA ALA A 114 4.80 4.14 -14.65
C ALA A 114 5.95 5.04 -14.15
N LEU A 115 5.84 5.55 -12.93
CA LEU A 115 6.88 6.35 -12.27
C LEU A 115 8.18 5.58 -12.12
N ASP A 116 8.14 4.32 -11.67
CA ASP A 116 9.35 3.51 -11.49
C ASP A 116 10.06 3.21 -12.82
N ARG A 117 9.28 2.97 -13.89
CA ARG A 117 9.80 2.72 -15.24
C ARG A 117 10.35 3.97 -15.92
N ALA A 118 9.81 5.14 -15.58
CA ALA A 118 10.34 6.44 -16.01
C ALA A 118 11.54 6.91 -15.17
N GLY A 119 11.97 6.15 -14.15
CA GLY A 119 13.15 6.49 -13.34
C GLY A 119 12.85 7.41 -12.14
N TYR A 120 11.61 7.46 -11.68
CA TYR A 120 11.16 8.25 -10.53
C TYR A 120 10.81 7.37 -9.31
N PRO A 121 11.80 6.73 -8.65
CA PRO A 121 11.55 5.72 -7.62
C PRO A 121 10.95 6.30 -6.32
N VAL A 122 11.23 7.57 -5.99
CA VAL A 122 10.64 8.23 -4.81
C VAL A 122 9.13 8.44 -5.00
N PRO A 123 8.67 9.14 -6.07
CA PRO A 123 7.24 9.22 -6.38
C PRO A 123 6.55 7.86 -6.56
N ALA A 124 7.24 6.87 -7.13
CA ALA A 124 6.68 5.53 -7.29
C ALA A 124 6.30 4.90 -5.94
N ARG A 125 7.17 5.00 -4.93
CA ARG A 125 6.88 4.51 -3.57
C ARG A 125 5.71 5.22 -2.92
N GLU A 126 5.57 6.52 -3.14
CA GLU A 126 4.41 7.28 -2.65
C GLU A 126 3.11 6.80 -3.29
N ALA A 127 3.12 6.55 -4.60
CA ALA A 127 1.97 6.01 -5.32
C ALA A 127 1.60 4.59 -4.83
N ILE A 128 2.59 3.73 -4.56
CA ILE A 128 2.37 2.41 -3.92
C ILE A 128 1.72 2.58 -2.54
N ALA A 129 2.21 3.50 -1.71
CA ALA A 129 1.65 3.74 -0.39
C ALA A 129 0.19 4.22 -0.44
N ARG A 130 -0.17 5.04 -1.44
CA ARG A 130 -1.56 5.47 -1.69
C ARG A 130 -2.44 4.30 -2.15
N ALA A 131 -1.96 3.49 -3.09
CA ALA A 131 -2.68 2.28 -3.53
C ALA A 131 -2.96 1.34 -2.35
N LEU A 132 -1.95 1.10 -1.50
CA LEU A 132 -2.06 0.25 -0.31
C LEU A 132 -2.97 0.80 0.78
N ALA A 133 -3.14 2.12 0.85
CA ALA A 133 -4.08 2.73 1.79
C ALA A 133 -5.54 2.40 1.41
N LEU A 134 -5.81 2.21 0.11
CA LEU A 134 -7.14 1.95 -0.45
C LEU A 134 -7.41 0.44 -0.62
N ASP A 135 -6.38 -0.33 -1.00
CA ASP A 135 -6.42 -1.79 -1.11
C ASP A 135 -5.18 -2.40 -0.39
N PRO A 136 -5.23 -2.54 0.95
CA PRO A 136 -4.16 -3.16 1.72
C PRO A 136 -3.92 -4.63 1.33
N GLY A 137 -4.92 -5.27 0.71
CA GLY A 137 -4.81 -6.63 0.25
C GLY A 137 -4.10 -6.74 -1.09
N LEU A 138 -3.96 -5.65 -1.85
CA LEU A 138 -3.64 -5.71 -3.28
C LEU A 138 -4.51 -6.76 -4.01
N ALA A 139 -5.80 -6.85 -3.65
CA ALA A 139 -6.72 -7.83 -4.20
C ALA A 139 -6.73 -7.77 -5.74
N VAL A 140 -6.63 -6.56 -6.29
CA VAL A 140 -6.56 -6.31 -7.73
C VAL A 140 -5.29 -6.90 -8.37
N LEU A 141 -4.13 -6.81 -7.71
CA LEU A 141 -2.88 -7.37 -8.22
C LEU A 141 -2.74 -8.86 -7.98
N ARG A 142 -3.36 -9.38 -6.92
CA ARG A 142 -3.48 -10.81 -6.73
C ARG A 142 -4.33 -11.45 -7.83
N GLY A 143 -5.31 -10.72 -8.37
CA GLY A 143 -6.01 -11.08 -9.61
C GLY A 143 -5.11 -10.99 -10.84
N ALA A 144 -4.34 -9.90 -10.99
CA ALA A 144 -3.39 -9.71 -12.07
C ALA A 144 -2.27 -10.77 -12.14
N ALA A 145 -1.87 -11.32 -10.98
CA ALA A 145 -0.85 -12.35 -10.86
C ALA A 145 -1.36 -13.77 -11.18
N GLN A 146 -2.67 -13.93 -11.42
CA GLN A 146 -3.23 -15.22 -11.86
C GLN A 146 -2.86 -15.49 -13.32
N PRO A 147 -2.74 -16.77 -13.73
CA PRO A 147 -2.44 -17.14 -15.12
C PRO A 147 -3.38 -16.50 -16.15
N ASP A 148 -4.63 -16.24 -15.75
CA ASP A 148 -5.71 -15.69 -16.57
C ASP A 148 -6.04 -14.22 -16.21
N GLY A 149 -5.14 -13.51 -15.53
CA GLY A 149 -5.36 -12.12 -15.14
C GLY A 149 -5.30 -11.14 -16.34
N ASP A 150 -6.38 -10.40 -16.58
CA ASP A 150 -6.53 -9.43 -17.69
C ASP A 150 -5.74 -8.10 -17.50
N VAL A 151 -4.58 -8.12 -16.83
CA VAL A 151 -3.77 -6.91 -16.60
C VAL A 151 -2.57 -6.88 -17.54
N VAL A 152 -2.71 -6.07 -18.60
CA VAL A 152 -1.97 -6.20 -19.87
C VAL A 152 -0.51 -5.70 -19.88
N PHE A 153 0.05 -5.18 -18.78
CA PHE A 153 1.31 -4.40 -18.90
C PHE A 153 2.40 -4.68 -17.87
N ILE A 154 2.22 -5.69 -17.01
CA ILE A 154 3.30 -6.17 -16.15
C ILE A 154 3.83 -7.46 -16.76
N PRO A 155 5.04 -7.49 -17.36
CA PRO A 155 5.66 -8.74 -17.78
C PRO A 155 5.58 -9.77 -16.66
N ARG A 156 5.28 -11.05 -16.98
CA ARG A 156 5.05 -12.12 -15.99
C ARG A 156 6.10 -12.19 -14.87
N GLY A 157 7.32 -11.74 -15.16
CA GLY A 157 8.40 -11.60 -14.21
C GLY A 157 8.34 -10.36 -13.29
N ASP A 158 8.01 -9.20 -13.85
CA ASP A 158 8.04 -7.91 -13.16
C ASP A 158 6.96 -7.79 -12.07
N VAL A 159 5.94 -8.65 -12.10
CA VAL A 159 4.91 -8.70 -11.05
C VAL A 159 5.52 -8.96 -9.68
N PHE A 160 6.55 -9.82 -9.61
CA PHE A 160 7.23 -10.11 -8.35
C PHE A 160 7.98 -8.90 -7.81
N TYR A 161 8.55 -8.07 -8.69
CA TYR A 161 9.23 -6.83 -8.29
C TYR A 161 8.25 -5.82 -7.68
N TYR A 162 7.11 -5.58 -8.32
CA TYR A 162 6.14 -4.63 -7.78
C TYR A 162 5.38 -5.18 -6.55
N LEU A 163 5.14 -6.50 -6.48
CA LEU A 163 4.68 -7.15 -5.25
C LEU A 163 5.69 -6.99 -4.10
N ALA A 164 6.99 -7.10 -4.40
CA ALA A 164 8.04 -6.89 -3.41
C ALA A 164 8.05 -5.45 -2.89
N LEU A 165 8.00 -4.46 -3.79
CA LEU A 165 7.91 -3.04 -3.41
C LEU A 165 6.66 -2.74 -2.57
N ALA A 166 5.53 -3.36 -2.92
CA ALA A 166 4.30 -3.18 -2.14
C ALA A 166 4.41 -3.82 -0.75
N ARG A 167 4.96 -5.04 -0.63
CA ARG A 167 5.22 -5.69 0.67
C ARG A 167 6.23 -4.92 1.52
N GLU A 168 7.26 -4.36 0.91
CA GLU A 168 8.23 -3.48 1.58
C GLU A 168 7.53 -2.23 2.12
N ALA A 169 6.66 -1.60 1.33
CA ALA A 169 5.86 -0.45 1.77
C ALA A 169 4.84 -0.81 2.88
N GLN A 170 4.42 -2.07 2.98
CA GLN A 170 3.63 -2.60 4.09
C GLN A 170 4.48 -2.93 5.34
N GLY A 171 5.80 -2.79 5.29
CA GLY A 171 6.71 -3.21 6.36
C GLY A 171 6.89 -4.72 6.48
N ARG A 172 6.40 -5.50 5.50
CA ARG A 172 6.55 -6.96 5.44
C ARG A 172 7.90 -7.32 4.83
N THR A 173 8.98 -7.03 5.56
CA THR A 173 10.36 -7.11 5.07
C THR A 173 10.76 -8.50 4.57
N ASP A 174 10.32 -9.56 5.25
CA ASP A 174 10.63 -10.94 4.86
C ASP A 174 9.87 -11.34 3.59
N ASP A 175 8.59 -11.02 3.51
CA ASP A 175 7.77 -11.29 2.32
C ASP A 175 8.23 -10.47 1.09
N ALA A 176 8.72 -9.26 1.34
CA ALA A 176 9.35 -8.42 0.32
C ALA A 176 10.67 -9.03 -0.15
N ALA A 177 11.53 -9.50 0.77
CA ALA A 177 12.78 -10.16 0.43
C ALA A 177 12.54 -11.45 -0.37
N VAL A 178 11.53 -12.25 -0.03
CA VAL A 178 11.11 -13.43 -0.82
C VAL A 178 10.69 -13.01 -2.22
N ALA A 179 9.82 -12.00 -2.36
CA ALA A 179 9.38 -11.52 -3.65
C ALA A 179 10.52 -10.94 -4.53
N PHE A 180 11.48 -10.22 -3.94
CA PHE A 180 12.66 -9.76 -4.67
C PHE A 180 13.55 -10.93 -5.12
N ARG A 181 13.69 -11.99 -4.31
CA ARG A 181 14.40 -13.21 -4.74
C ARG A 181 13.64 -13.93 -5.85
N ASP A 182 12.32 -13.98 -5.79
CA ASP A 182 11.48 -14.57 -6.83
C ASP A 182 11.60 -13.80 -8.15
N TYR A 183 11.57 -12.47 -8.09
CA TYR A 183 11.88 -11.61 -9.22
C TYR A 183 13.24 -11.96 -9.82
N LEU A 184 14.32 -11.95 -9.02
CA LEU A 184 15.67 -12.21 -9.50
C LEU A 184 15.86 -13.63 -10.07
N ARG A 185 15.02 -14.60 -9.67
CA ARG A 185 15.04 -15.98 -10.17
C ARG A 185 14.29 -16.12 -11.49
N VAL A 186 13.08 -15.57 -11.57
CA VAL A 186 12.16 -15.74 -12.69
C VAL A 186 12.43 -14.70 -13.79
N ALA A 187 12.93 -13.53 -13.41
CA ALA A 187 13.04 -12.35 -14.24
C ALA A 187 14.31 -11.58 -13.89
N ASN A 188 15.39 -11.86 -14.62
CA ASN A 188 16.59 -11.02 -14.57
C ASN A 188 16.42 -9.82 -15.53
N GLY A 189 15.32 -9.08 -15.35
CA GLY A 189 14.93 -7.94 -16.20
C GLY A 189 15.70 -6.66 -15.88
N PRO A 190 15.34 -5.52 -16.51
CA PRO A 190 16.03 -4.24 -16.32
C PRO A 190 16.02 -3.74 -14.87
N TYR A 191 15.13 -4.26 -14.02
CA TYR A 191 15.03 -3.88 -12.60
C TYR A 191 15.87 -4.76 -11.68
N ALA A 192 16.58 -5.77 -12.19
CA ALA A 192 17.42 -6.64 -11.38
C ALA A 192 18.47 -5.88 -10.53
N PRO A 193 19.14 -4.82 -11.02
CA PRO A 193 20.02 -4.01 -10.17
C PRO A 193 19.29 -3.38 -8.98
N ARG A 194 18.12 -2.75 -9.21
CA ARG A 194 17.29 -2.15 -8.16
C ARG A 194 16.77 -3.20 -7.17
N ALA A 195 16.28 -4.32 -7.67
CA ALA A 195 15.83 -5.42 -6.82
C ALA A 195 16.94 -5.96 -5.90
N ARG A 196 18.18 -6.06 -6.39
CA ARG A 196 19.34 -6.43 -5.56
C ARG A 196 19.65 -5.39 -4.50
N GLU A 197 19.55 -4.10 -4.83
CA GLU A 197 19.74 -3.01 -3.86
C GLU A 197 18.69 -3.07 -2.74
N HIS A 198 17.41 -3.22 -3.10
CA HIS A 198 16.33 -3.41 -2.13
C HIS A 198 16.57 -4.65 -1.26
N LEU A 199 16.90 -5.79 -1.87
CA LEU A 199 17.22 -7.02 -1.13
C LEU A 199 18.43 -6.85 -0.20
N ALA A 200 19.48 -6.14 -0.64
CA ALA A 200 20.65 -5.86 0.17
C ALA A 200 20.32 -4.95 1.36
N ARG A 201 19.43 -3.97 1.21
CA ARG A 201 18.95 -3.14 2.34
C ARG A 201 18.12 -3.98 3.32
N LEU A 202 17.21 -4.81 2.81
CA LEU A 202 16.34 -5.66 3.62
C LEU A 202 17.13 -6.73 4.40
N VAL A 203 18.16 -7.32 3.79
CA VAL A 203 18.99 -8.36 4.42
C VAL A 203 20.15 -7.76 5.23
N GLY A 204 20.75 -6.66 4.76
CA GLY A 204 21.87 -5.97 5.40
C GLY A 204 21.48 -5.18 6.64
N GLY A 205 20.22 -4.75 6.75
CA GLY A 205 19.64 -4.20 7.98
C GLY A 205 19.52 -5.21 9.12
N GLY A 206 19.74 -6.51 8.87
CA GLY A 206 19.72 -7.58 9.86
C GLY A 206 21.03 -7.80 10.63
N ALA A 207 22.09 -7.02 10.37
CA ALA A 207 23.41 -7.23 10.97
C ALA A 207 23.66 -6.49 12.32
N GLN A 208 22.61 -6.14 13.05
CA GLN A 208 22.66 -5.96 14.51
C GLN A 208 21.56 -6.81 15.17
N GLY A 209 21.72 -8.13 15.05
CA GLY A 209 20.74 -9.09 15.57
C GLY A 209 21.19 -10.54 15.43
N GLN A 210 22.29 -10.89 16.10
CA GLN A 210 22.73 -12.25 16.43
C GLN A 210 23.23 -13.13 15.27
N SER A 211 24.56 -13.18 15.15
CA SER A 211 25.28 -14.29 14.52
C SER A 211 25.01 -15.58 15.29
N VAL A 212 24.26 -16.51 14.71
CA VAL A 212 24.25 -17.91 15.16
C VAL A 212 25.57 -18.54 14.75
N ARG A 213 26.47 -18.76 15.72
CA ARG A 213 27.67 -19.58 15.50
C ARG A 213 27.26 -21.05 15.32
N PRO A 214 27.94 -21.83 14.46
CA PRO A 214 27.63 -23.25 14.32
C PRO A 214 27.97 -23.97 15.64
N VAL A 215 26.97 -24.69 16.18
CA VAL A 215 27.09 -25.48 17.41
C VAL A 215 27.93 -26.72 17.12
N ARG A 216 29.01 -26.91 17.88
CA ARG A 216 29.81 -28.14 17.89
C ARG A 216 29.13 -29.16 18.84
N PRO A 217 29.04 -30.46 18.52
CA PRO A 217 28.34 -31.42 19.37
C PRO A 217 29.04 -31.59 20.72
N LEU A 218 28.27 -31.65 21.81
CA LEU A 218 28.77 -31.99 23.14
C LEU A 218 28.99 -33.51 23.28
N PRO A 219 30.03 -33.95 24.03
CA PRO A 219 30.23 -35.36 24.34
C PRO A 219 29.22 -35.84 25.41
N PRO A 220 28.91 -37.15 25.45
CA PRO A 220 27.86 -37.66 26.31
C PRO A 220 28.39 -37.90 27.73
N GLY A 221 27.75 -37.25 28.70
CA GLY A 221 27.86 -37.63 30.11
C GLY A 221 27.91 -36.43 31.05
N GLU A 222 26.74 -36.01 31.56
CA GLU A 222 26.50 -35.63 32.96
C GLU A 222 25.11 -34.97 33.07
N GLN A 223 24.08 -35.80 33.23
CA GLN A 223 22.77 -35.33 33.66
C GLN A 223 22.81 -35.07 35.16
N ARG A 224 23.00 -33.80 35.56
CA ARG A 224 22.72 -33.37 36.93
C ARG A 224 21.21 -33.23 37.13
N ARG A 225 20.71 -33.97 38.13
CA ARG A 225 19.32 -33.93 38.63
C ARG A 225 18.97 -32.53 39.14
N LEU A 226 17.81 -32.02 38.73
CA LEU A 226 17.12 -30.89 39.37
C LEU A 226 15.73 -31.37 39.81
N GLY A 227 15.39 -31.07 41.07
CA GLY A 227 14.12 -31.42 41.72
C GLY A 227 12.91 -30.67 41.17
N PRO A 228 11.70 -30.93 41.70
CA PRO A 228 10.46 -30.52 41.06
C PRO A 228 10.19 -29.04 41.31
N ALA A 229 10.23 -28.23 40.25
CA ALA A 229 9.69 -26.87 40.25
C ALA A 229 8.18 -26.91 39.99
N ARG A 230 7.42 -26.18 40.81
CA ARG A 230 5.98 -25.97 40.65
C ARG A 230 5.68 -25.39 39.27
N ARG A 231 4.74 -26.02 38.56
CA ARG A 231 4.14 -25.51 37.32
C ARG A 231 3.08 -24.46 37.64
N THR A 232 3.40 -23.20 37.41
CA THR A 232 2.46 -22.14 36.99
C THR A 232 3.33 -21.05 36.36
N ASP A 233 3.38 -21.01 35.03
CA ASP A 233 3.58 -19.81 34.19
C ASP A 233 3.93 -20.30 32.77
N GLY A 234 2.95 -20.20 31.87
CA GLY A 234 3.16 -20.43 30.44
C GLY A 234 4.04 -19.33 29.84
N PRO A 235 4.60 -19.53 28.64
CA PRO A 235 5.46 -18.53 28.01
C PRO A 235 4.67 -17.22 27.77
N ALA A 236 5.29 -16.07 28.07
CA ALA A 236 4.69 -14.75 27.86
C ALA A 236 4.32 -14.56 26.38
N LEU A 237 3.07 -14.15 26.12
CA LEU A 237 2.61 -13.82 24.77
C LEU A 237 2.86 -12.33 24.50
N ARG A 238 3.19 -12.00 23.24
CA ARG A 238 3.27 -10.61 22.78
C ARG A 238 2.06 -10.30 21.92
N LEU A 239 1.47 -9.12 22.07
CA LEU A 239 0.49 -8.61 21.11
C LEU A 239 1.19 -7.87 19.96
N ARG A 240 0.64 -8.00 18.75
CA ARG A 240 1.05 -7.24 17.57
C ARG A 240 -0.14 -6.50 16.98
N VAL A 241 0.08 -5.29 16.49
CA VAL A 241 -0.90 -4.54 15.70
C VAL A 241 -1.06 -5.21 14.33
N LEU A 242 -2.23 -5.76 14.06
CA LEU A 242 -2.59 -6.33 12.75
C LEU A 242 -3.15 -5.26 11.81
N HIS A 243 -3.95 -4.35 12.36
CA HIS A 243 -4.60 -3.29 11.60
C HIS A 243 -4.64 -2.01 12.44
N GLN A 244 -4.47 -0.87 11.77
CA GLN A 244 -4.63 0.44 12.35
C GLN A 244 -5.23 1.38 11.30
N ALA A 245 -6.24 2.14 11.69
CA ALA A 245 -6.89 3.10 10.80
C ALA A 245 -7.54 4.23 11.58
N THR A 246 -7.46 5.45 11.03
CA THR A 246 -8.20 6.61 11.50
C THR A 246 -9.57 6.59 10.85
N ILE A 247 -10.60 6.28 11.65
CA ILE A 247 -11.99 6.15 11.18
C ILE A 247 -12.66 7.52 11.02
N ALA A 248 -12.24 8.52 11.79
CA ALA A 248 -12.73 9.88 11.68
C ALA A 248 -11.63 10.87 12.09
N ALA A 249 -11.55 12.00 11.40
CA ALA A 249 -10.71 13.12 11.77
C ALA A 249 -11.47 14.43 11.51
N ASP A 250 -11.77 15.17 12.57
CA ASP A 250 -12.42 16.48 12.53
C ASP A 250 -11.38 17.55 12.89
N GLY A 251 -10.86 18.22 11.87
CA GLY A 251 -9.82 19.24 12.02
C GLY A 251 -8.92 19.37 10.79
N PRO A 252 -7.82 20.13 10.91
CA PRO A 252 -6.89 20.36 9.80
C PRO A 252 -6.02 19.15 9.43
N LEU A 253 -5.89 18.15 10.30
CA LEU A 253 -5.22 16.89 9.96
C LEU A 253 -6.24 15.90 9.41
N VAL A 254 -6.02 15.43 8.18
CA VAL A 254 -6.82 14.38 7.58
C VAL A 254 -6.38 13.01 8.08
N ALA A 255 -7.32 12.05 8.14
CA ALA A 255 -7.08 10.67 8.56
C ALA A 255 -5.81 10.03 7.97
N PRO A 256 -5.51 10.16 6.65
CA PRO A 256 -4.28 9.60 6.07
C PRO A 256 -2.97 10.15 6.66
N LEU A 257 -2.93 11.41 7.11
CA LEU A 257 -1.73 11.99 7.73
C LEU A 257 -1.49 11.44 9.13
N ILE A 258 -2.58 11.21 9.87
CA ILE A 258 -2.55 10.62 11.21
C ILE A 258 -2.13 9.15 11.09
N ASP A 259 -2.67 8.41 10.12
CA ASP A 259 -2.29 7.03 9.84
C ASP A 259 -0.85 6.88 9.33
N ALA A 260 -0.35 7.86 8.57
CA ALA A 260 1.04 7.90 8.14
C ALA A 260 1.98 8.11 9.33
N ALA A 261 1.69 9.08 10.22
CA ALA A 261 2.49 9.31 11.41
C ALA A 261 2.51 8.07 12.32
N PHE A 262 1.37 7.43 12.53
CA PHE A 262 1.28 6.23 13.37
C PHE A 262 2.06 5.05 12.78
N ARG A 263 2.12 4.94 11.45
CA ARG A 263 2.97 3.94 10.76
C ARG A 263 4.46 4.21 10.94
N LEU A 264 4.90 5.48 10.86
CA LEU A 264 6.29 5.86 11.10
C LEU A 264 6.72 5.55 12.54
N ASP A 265 5.80 5.73 13.49
CA ASP A 265 6.01 5.45 14.90
C ASP A 265 5.43 4.09 15.34
N ALA A 266 5.33 3.09 14.46
CA ALA A 266 4.69 1.81 14.79
C ALA A 266 5.34 1.09 16.00
N HIS A 267 6.63 1.32 16.24
CA HIS A 267 7.39 0.80 17.37
C HIS A 267 7.00 1.44 18.72
N LEU A 268 6.24 2.53 18.71
CA LEU A 268 5.81 3.28 19.89
C LEU A 268 5.11 2.38 20.92
N LEU A 269 4.30 1.44 20.42
CA LEU A 269 3.46 0.57 21.23
C LEU A 269 4.14 -0.73 21.64
N ASP A 270 5.31 -1.06 21.07
CA ASP A 270 5.95 -2.35 21.30
C ASP A 270 6.17 -2.64 22.78
N ALA A 271 6.60 -1.64 23.54
CA ALA A 271 6.80 -1.78 24.98
C ALA A 271 5.51 -2.11 25.74
N CYS A 272 4.37 -1.56 25.31
CA CYS A 272 3.07 -1.78 25.92
C CYS A 272 2.48 -3.15 25.61
N LEU A 273 2.89 -3.74 24.48
CA LEU A 273 2.31 -4.95 23.93
C LEU A 273 3.13 -6.22 24.23
N ARG A 274 4.27 -6.09 24.92
CA ARG A 274 5.21 -7.20 25.18
C ARG A 274 4.74 -8.22 26.23
N ASP A 275 4.08 -7.76 27.28
CA ASP A 275 3.83 -8.59 28.48
C ASP A 275 2.34 -8.99 28.59
N PHE A 276 1.78 -9.56 27.51
CA PHE A 276 0.38 -10.00 27.52
C PHE A 276 0.26 -11.38 28.21
N PRO A 277 -0.57 -11.50 29.27
CA PRO A 277 -0.65 -12.74 30.03
C PRO A 277 -1.30 -13.84 29.19
N ALA A 278 -0.63 -14.99 29.09
CA ALA A 278 -1.12 -16.14 28.33
C ALA A 278 -2.47 -16.67 28.85
N SER A 279 -2.80 -16.42 30.12
CA SER A 279 -4.10 -16.75 30.73
C SER A 279 -5.27 -15.91 30.19
N ALA A 280 -5.00 -14.79 29.53
CA ALA A 280 -6.02 -13.95 28.89
C ALA A 280 -6.24 -14.34 27.40
N ALA A 281 -5.40 -15.22 26.86
CA ALA A 281 -5.58 -15.77 25.53
C ALA A 281 -6.53 -16.96 25.55
N ASP A 282 -7.42 -17.02 24.57
CA ASP A 282 -8.34 -18.14 24.38
C ASP A 282 -7.58 -19.38 23.84
N THR A 283 -8.21 -20.56 23.88
CA THR A 283 -7.55 -21.83 23.50
C THR A 283 -7.08 -21.88 22.03
N LYS A 284 -7.48 -20.90 21.20
CA LYS A 284 -7.06 -20.69 19.81
C LYS A 284 -6.34 -19.35 19.63
N VAL A 285 -5.17 -19.23 20.27
CA VAL A 285 -4.30 -18.04 20.26
C VAL A 285 -4.13 -17.44 18.84
N ASP A 286 -3.92 -18.27 17.82
CA ASP A 286 -3.64 -17.81 16.44
C ASP A 286 -4.80 -17.08 15.74
N THR A 287 -6.02 -17.16 16.26
CA THR A 287 -7.21 -16.54 15.65
C THR A 287 -7.81 -15.41 16.49
N GLN A 288 -7.29 -15.19 17.70
CA GLN A 288 -7.87 -14.22 18.62
C GLN A 288 -7.47 -12.80 18.22
N GLN A 289 -8.46 -11.92 18.15
CA GLN A 289 -8.25 -10.51 17.83
C GLN A 289 -8.88 -9.63 18.91
N PHE A 290 -8.15 -8.57 19.25
CA PHE A 290 -8.54 -7.58 20.24
C PHE A 290 -8.72 -6.23 19.57
N LYS A 291 -9.88 -5.60 19.75
CA LYS A 291 -10.16 -4.28 19.17
C LYS A 291 -9.99 -3.20 20.24
N LEU A 292 -9.29 -2.12 19.88
CA LEU A 292 -9.15 -0.92 20.68
C LEU A 292 -9.62 0.29 19.86
N SER A 293 -10.31 1.20 20.53
CA SER A 293 -10.69 2.50 19.97
C SER A 293 -9.96 3.61 20.70
N LEU A 294 -9.26 4.45 19.93
CA LEU A 294 -8.48 5.55 20.43
C LEU A 294 -9.20 6.84 20.05
N GLN A 295 -9.47 7.69 21.03
CA GLN A 295 -9.94 9.06 20.79
C GLN A 295 -8.78 9.99 21.09
N LEU A 296 -8.33 10.73 20.09
CA LEU A 296 -7.15 11.60 20.12
C LEU A 296 -7.58 13.05 19.92
N ARG A 297 -7.03 13.95 20.73
CA ARG A 297 -6.99 15.38 20.45
C ARG A 297 -5.57 15.76 20.09
N ILE A 298 -5.34 16.12 18.83
CA ILE A 298 -4.02 16.54 18.32
C ILE A 298 -4.01 18.06 18.26
N GLU A 299 -3.07 18.70 18.96
CA GLU A 299 -2.94 20.16 18.99
C GLU A 299 -2.43 20.73 17.65
N ASP A 300 -2.51 22.05 17.52
CA ASP A 300 -1.93 22.78 16.38
C ASP A 300 -0.39 22.72 16.29
N THR A 301 0.26 22.11 17.29
CA THR A 301 1.68 21.77 17.29
C THR A 301 1.96 20.40 16.65
N GLY A 302 0.92 19.61 16.39
CA GLY A 302 1.03 18.21 15.94
C GLY A 302 1.22 17.19 17.07
N ARG A 303 1.29 17.63 18.34
CA ARG A 303 1.38 16.74 19.50
C ARG A 303 -0.01 16.32 19.99
N VAL A 304 -0.11 15.14 20.59
CA VAL A 304 -1.32 14.69 21.26
C VAL A 304 -1.50 15.45 22.58
N GLY A 305 -2.56 16.24 22.69
CA GLY A 305 -2.92 16.96 23.92
C GLY A 305 -3.90 16.19 24.81
N ALA A 306 -4.65 15.23 24.25
CA ALA A 306 -5.46 14.29 25.02
C ALA A 306 -5.63 12.97 24.25
N VAL A 307 -5.70 11.86 24.98
CA VAL A 307 -6.00 10.55 24.42
C VAL A 307 -6.82 9.73 25.40
N THR A 308 -7.80 8.98 24.87
CA THR A 308 -8.55 7.98 25.60
C THR A 308 -8.54 6.67 24.82
N VAL A 309 -8.14 5.58 25.45
CA VAL A 309 -8.11 4.25 24.85
C VAL A 309 -9.21 3.39 25.47
N LYS A 310 -10.18 2.99 24.63
CA LYS A 310 -11.21 2.01 25.01
C LYS A 310 -10.80 0.64 24.47
N ALA A 311 -10.74 -0.36 25.34
CA ALA A 311 -10.38 -1.72 24.99
C ALA A 311 -11.41 -2.73 25.52
N GLN A 312 -11.36 -3.95 24.99
CA GLN A 312 -12.12 -5.08 25.53
C GLN A 312 -11.59 -5.46 26.92
N ALA A 313 -12.47 -5.89 27.82
CA ALA A 313 -12.12 -6.23 29.20
C ALA A 313 -11.02 -7.32 29.30
N SER A 314 -10.93 -8.21 28.31
CA SER A 314 -9.93 -9.26 28.22
C SER A 314 -8.48 -8.75 28.04
N LEU A 315 -8.25 -7.50 27.61
CA LEU A 315 -6.91 -6.92 27.57
C LEU A 315 -6.41 -6.41 28.94
N GLY A 316 -7.32 -6.25 29.91
CA GLY A 316 -7.04 -5.56 31.16
C GLY A 316 -6.71 -4.07 30.99
N ASP A 317 -6.48 -3.38 32.10
CA ASP A 317 -6.31 -1.92 32.12
C ASP A 317 -4.88 -1.45 31.86
N ALA A 318 -3.89 -2.34 32.01
CA ALA A 318 -2.48 -1.98 31.89
C ALA A 318 -2.10 -1.56 30.46
N ILE A 319 -2.62 -2.29 29.46
CA ILE A 319 -2.30 -2.05 28.04
C ILE A 319 -2.88 -0.71 27.57
N PRO A 320 -4.19 -0.41 27.74
CA PRO A 320 -4.75 0.89 27.39
C PRO A 320 -4.00 2.06 28.02
N ARG A 321 -3.70 1.99 29.33
CA ARG A 321 -2.97 3.05 30.05
C ARG A 321 -1.56 3.25 29.53
N CYS A 322 -0.86 2.17 29.18
CA CYS A 322 0.47 2.28 28.57
C CYS A 322 0.40 2.95 27.19
N ILE A 323 -0.58 2.58 26.36
CA ILE A 323 -0.79 3.17 25.03
C ILE A 323 -1.11 4.67 25.15
N GLU A 324 -1.99 5.07 26.08
CA GLU A 324 -2.30 6.47 26.35
C GLU A 324 -1.04 7.29 26.68
N ASN A 325 -0.23 6.80 27.61
CA ASN A 325 1.01 7.45 28.00
C ASN A 325 2.02 7.53 26.84
N ALA A 326 2.15 6.47 26.04
CA ALA A 326 3.04 6.45 24.89
C ALA A 326 2.62 7.50 23.85
N LEU A 327 1.33 7.62 23.56
CA LEU A 327 0.80 8.57 22.59
C LEU A 327 0.93 10.02 23.08
N LEU A 328 0.67 10.30 24.36
CA LEU A 328 0.82 11.65 24.92
C LEU A 328 2.28 12.13 24.91
N THR A 329 3.23 11.23 25.13
CA THR A 329 4.63 11.61 25.33
C THR A 329 5.42 11.67 24.03
N ARG A 330 5.18 10.73 23.11
CA ARG A 330 6.08 10.45 21.99
C ARG A 330 5.41 10.53 20.61
N PHE A 331 4.08 10.42 20.51
CA PHE A 331 3.42 10.49 19.21
C PHE A 331 3.33 11.92 18.69
N GLN A 332 3.77 12.12 17.45
CA GLN A 332 3.74 13.42 16.81
C GLN A 332 3.33 13.29 15.34
N VAL A 333 2.42 14.16 14.91
CA VAL A 333 2.03 14.31 13.51
C VAL A 333 2.63 15.60 12.98
N THR A 334 2.89 15.68 11.67
CA THR A 334 3.32 16.92 11.01
C THR A 334 2.43 18.08 11.42
N ARG A 335 3.05 19.23 11.70
CA ARG A 335 2.34 20.41 12.19
C ARG A 335 1.19 20.79 11.24
N PRO A 336 -0.05 20.94 11.72
CA PRO A 336 -1.18 21.30 10.87
C PRO A 336 -1.01 22.70 10.26
N ALA A 337 -1.45 22.86 9.01
CA ALA A 337 -1.36 24.15 8.31
C ALA A 337 -2.22 25.26 8.96
N ARG A 338 -3.24 24.88 9.74
CA ARG A 338 -4.13 25.81 10.46
C ARG A 338 -3.99 25.61 11.96
N ARG A 339 -4.02 26.72 12.72
CA ARG A 339 -3.94 26.73 14.19
C ARG A 339 -5.23 26.27 14.88
N LYS A 340 -5.68 25.05 14.58
CA LYS A 340 -6.83 24.41 15.22
C LYS A 340 -6.48 22.96 15.60
N PRO A 341 -6.97 22.46 16.74
CA PRO A 341 -6.78 21.06 17.09
C PRO A 341 -7.59 20.15 16.15
N THR A 342 -7.15 18.89 16.02
CA THR A 342 -7.87 17.82 15.31
C THR A 342 -8.37 16.80 16.32
N GLN A 343 -9.68 16.49 16.28
CA GLN A 343 -10.26 15.36 16.99
C GLN A 343 -10.23 14.14 16.07
N ALA A 344 -9.54 13.08 16.46
CA ALA A 344 -9.42 11.88 15.65
C ALA A 344 -9.89 10.65 16.42
N ARG A 345 -10.59 9.75 15.71
CA ARG A 345 -10.94 8.42 16.22
C ARG A 345 -10.18 7.40 15.41
N MET A 346 -9.32 6.63 16.08
CA MET A 346 -8.60 5.52 15.47
C MET A 346 -9.10 4.18 16.02
N GLU A 347 -8.94 3.14 15.22
CA GLU A 347 -9.15 1.76 15.63
C GLU A 347 -7.87 0.96 15.44
N LEU A 348 -7.52 0.18 16.46
CA LEU A 348 -6.42 -0.79 16.42
C LEU A 348 -6.99 -2.19 16.58
N VAL A 349 -6.49 -3.12 15.76
CA VAL A 349 -6.74 -4.55 15.91
C VAL A 349 -5.42 -5.20 16.31
N LEU A 350 -5.40 -5.87 17.46
CA LEU A 350 -4.24 -6.59 17.96
C LEU A 350 -4.49 -8.10 17.90
N ALA A 351 -3.43 -8.88 17.74
CA ALA A 351 -3.47 -10.33 17.93
C ALA A 351 -2.26 -10.80 18.74
N PRO A 352 -2.42 -11.86 19.55
CA PRO A 352 -1.32 -12.48 20.24
C PRO A 352 -0.43 -13.25 19.27
N VAL A 353 0.87 -13.22 19.53
CA VAL A 353 1.92 -13.89 18.79
C VAL A 353 2.67 -14.78 19.78
N ALA A 354 2.72 -16.07 19.48
CA ALA A 354 3.49 -17.03 20.28
C ALA A 354 4.99 -16.73 20.18
N PRO A 355 5.78 -16.95 21.24
CA PRO A 355 7.22 -16.76 21.17
C PRO A 355 7.83 -17.73 20.15
N GLY A 356 8.33 -17.19 19.04
CA GLY A 356 8.92 -17.93 17.93
C GLY A 356 8.08 -18.02 16.65
N GLY A 357 6.87 -17.46 16.62
CA GLY A 357 6.08 -17.30 15.38
C GLY A 357 6.49 -16.04 14.61
N VAL A 358 6.88 -16.21 13.34
CA VAL A 358 7.14 -15.13 12.36
C VAL A 358 5.83 -14.52 11.89
#